data_AF-A0A8R7UL06-F1
#
_entry.id   AF-A0A8R7UL06-F1
#
_cell.length_a   1.000
_cell.length_b   1.000
_cell.length_c   1.000
_cell.angle_alpha   90.00
_cell.angle_beta   90.00
_cell.angle_gamma   90.00
#
_symmetry.space_group_name_H-M   'P 1'
#
loop_
_entity.id
_entity.type
_entity.pdbx_description
1 polymer ?
#
loop_
_entity_poly.entity_id
_entity_poly.type
_entity_poly.pdbx_seq_one_letter_code
_entity_poly.pdbx_strand_id
1 'polypeptide(L)'
;MTRVPKVQEIVSEIFGKAPSKGVNLDEAVAMGAAIQGGILRGDVKELLLLDVTPLSLGIETLGGIFTRLISRNTTIPTKKSQVLSTAADNQTQVGIKVLQGEREMSTDNKLLGEFDLVGIPPAPRGTARPRSRWDRDGVGQGQGDGQGAADHHPVLGRPVGGGDPEDGAGG
;
A
#
# COMPACT_ATOMS: atom_id res chain seq x y z
N MET A 1 4.02 -27.71 9.09
CA MET A 1 2.95 -27.67 10.11
C MET A 1 1.66 -28.37 9.68
N THR A 2 1.22 -28.26 8.43
CA THR A 2 -0.02 -28.90 7.91
C THR A 2 0.05 -30.44 7.75
N ARG A 3 1.24 -31.03 7.90
CA ARG A 3 1.44 -32.50 7.93
C ARG A 3 1.02 -33.15 9.26
N VAL A 4 0.80 -32.36 10.31
CA VAL A 4 0.38 -32.87 11.64
C VAL A 4 -1.06 -33.38 11.54
N PRO A 5 -1.35 -34.64 11.92
CA PRO A 5 -2.70 -35.22 11.81
C PRO A 5 -3.78 -34.38 12.50
N LYS A 6 -3.48 -33.86 13.69
CA LYS A 6 -4.44 -33.06 14.46
C LYS A 6 -4.86 -31.76 13.76
N VAL A 7 -3.95 -31.15 13.02
CA VAL A 7 -4.24 -29.95 12.21
C VAL A 7 -5.18 -30.30 11.06
N GLN A 8 -4.99 -31.47 10.41
CA GLN A 8 -5.85 -31.93 9.32
C GLN A 8 -7.26 -32.28 9.80
N GLU A 9 -7.38 -32.91 10.99
CA GLU A 9 -8.68 -33.17 11.64
C GLU A 9 -9.44 -31.88 11.91
N ILE A 10 -8.83 -30.92 12.61
CA ILE A 10 -9.47 -29.65 12.96
C ILE A 10 -9.94 -28.90 11.72
N VAL A 11 -9.12 -28.85 10.66
CA VAL A 11 -9.50 -28.23 9.39
C VAL A 11 -10.67 -28.98 8.74
N SER A 12 -10.67 -30.32 8.77
CA SER A 12 -11.77 -31.13 8.22
C SER A 12 -13.08 -30.90 8.98
N GLU A 13 -13.02 -30.75 10.30
CA GLU A 13 -14.16 -30.43 11.15
C GLU A 13 -14.73 -29.05 10.87
N ILE A 14 -13.87 -28.03 10.74
CA ILE A 14 -14.29 -26.64 10.46
C ILE A 14 -14.99 -26.52 9.10
N PHE A 15 -14.45 -27.17 8.07
CA PHE A 15 -14.92 -27.00 6.69
C PHE A 15 -15.82 -28.15 6.18
N GLY A 16 -15.99 -29.22 6.97
CA GLY A 16 -16.81 -30.39 6.62
C GLY A 16 -16.31 -31.16 5.40
N LYS A 17 -15.05 -31.01 5.01
CA LYS A 17 -14.45 -31.58 3.80
C LYS A 17 -13.02 -32.03 4.06
N ALA A 18 -12.62 -33.12 3.43
CA ALA A 18 -11.24 -33.59 3.51
C ALA A 18 -10.30 -32.60 2.78
N PRO A 19 -9.15 -32.24 3.39
CA PRO A 19 -8.16 -31.36 2.75
C PRO A 19 -7.56 -32.05 1.52
N SER A 20 -7.34 -31.26 0.46
CA SER A 20 -6.70 -31.76 -0.76
C SER A 20 -5.23 -32.11 -0.48
N LYS A 21 -4.79 -33.25 -1.02
CA LYS A 21 -3.40 -33.75 -0.91
C LYS A 21 -2.72 -33.92 -2.29
N GLY A 22 -3.29 -33.33 -3.34
CA GLY A 22 -2.85 -33.53 -4.73
C GLY A 22 -1.55 -32.81 -5.11
N VAL A 23 -0.99 -31.97 -4.23
CA VAL A 23 0.26 -31.23 -4.47
C VAL A 23 1.17 -31.38 -3.26
N ASN A 24 2.46 -31.54 -3.49
CA ASN A 24 3.46 -31.57 -2.42
C ASN A 24 3.49 -30.24 -1.68
N LEU A 25 3.23 -30.28 -0.37
CA LEU A 25 3.11 -29.10 0.49
C LEU A 25 4.41 -28.28 0.58
N ASP A 26 5.55 -28.94 0.45
CA ASP A 26 6.85 -28.30 0.62
C ASP A 26 7.31 -27.59 -0.67
N GLU A 27 6.74 -27.97 -1.82
CA GLU A 27 7.12 -27.46 -3.15
C GLU A 27 6.04 -26.57 -3.77
N ALA A 28 4.80 -26.66 -3.30
CA ALA A 28 3.64 -25.98 -3.88
C ALA A 28 3.85 -24.47 -4.06
N VAL A 29 4.47 -23.81 -3.08
CA VAL A 29 4.74 -22.37 -3.13
C VAL A 29 5.77 -22.04 -4.22
N ALA A 30 6.85 -22.82 -4.32
CA ALA A 30 7.88 -22.61 -5.33
C ALA A 30 7.35 -22.87 -6.75
N MET A 31 6.55 -23.93 -6.92
CA MET A 31 5.88 -24.21 -8.20
C MET A 31 4.92 -23.10 -8.61
N GLY A 32 4.11 -22.58 -7.67
CA GLY A 32 3.21 -21.46 -7.93
C GLY A 32 3.95 -20.20 -8.36
N ALA A 33 5.07 -19.88 -7.72
CA ALA A 33 5.93 -18.77 -8.09
C ALA A 33 6.53 -18.94 -9.50
N ALA A 34 6.95 -20.16 -9.87
CA ALA A 34 7.48 -20.45 -11.20
C ALA A 34 6.40 -20.28 -12.29
N ILE A 35 5.18 -20.74 -12.05
CA ILE A 35 4.03 -20.53 -12.95
C ILE A 35 3.76 -19.04 -13.12
N GLN A 36 3.75 -18.27 -12.02
CA GLN A 36 3.56 -16.82 -12.07
C GLN A 36 4.67 -16.13 -12.89
N GLY A 37 5.92 -16.58 -12.78
CA GLY A 37 7.02 -16.11 -13.62
C GLY A 37 6.82 -16.38 -15.11
N GLY A 38 6.30 -17.57 -15.47
CA GLY A 38 5.95 -17.92 -16.84
C GLY A 38 4.82 -17.06 -17.40
N ILE A 39 3.81 -16.74 -16.58
CA ILE A 39 2.72 -15.82 -16.95
C ILE A 39 3.28 -14.42 -17.24
N LEU A 40 4.15 -13.90 -16.36
CA LEU A 40 4.76 -12.57 -16.54
C LEU A 40 5.67 -12.50 -17.78
N ARG A 41 6.30 -13.60 -18.19
CA ARG A 41 7.08 -13.70 -19.44
C ARG A 41 6.20 -13.85 -20.70
N GLY A 42 4.94 -14.25 -20.53
CA GLY A 42 4.00 -14.49 -21.62
C GLY A 42 4.04 -15.93 -22.18
N ASP A 43 4.75 -16.84 -21.51
CA ASP A 43 4.87 -18.26 -21.88
C ASP A 43 3.57 -19.03 -21.57
N VAL A 44 2.78 -18.54 -20.61
CA VAL A 44 1.48 -19.10 -20.21
C VAL A 44 0.39 -18.06 -20.46
N LYS A 45 -0.58 -18.40 -21.30
CA LYS A 45 -1.75 -17.55 -21.63
C LYS A 45 -3.01 -18.18 -21.03
N GLU A 46 -4.03 -17.36 -20.77
CA GLU A 46 -5.36 -17.76 -20.25
C GLU A 46 -5.51 -17.94 -18.72
N LEU A 47 -4.64 -17.34 -17.91
CA LEU A 47 -4.80 -17.30 -16.46
C LEU A 47 -5.04 -15.87 -15.99
N LEU A 48 -6.19 -15.62 -15.35
CA LEU A 48 -6.49 -14.36 -14.69
C LEU A 48 -6.18 -14.50 -13.20
N LEU A 49 -5.17 -13.78 -12.73
CA LEU A 49 -4.87 -13.67 -11.31
C LEU A 49 -5.55 -12.43 -10.74
N LEU A 50 -6.47 -12.63 -9.81
CA LEU A 50 -7.09 -11.57 -9.02
C LEU A 50 -6.54 -11.65 -7.61
N ASP A 51 -5.65 -10.72 -7.27
CA ASP A 51 -5.12 -10.59 -5.91
C ASP A 51 -5.87 -9.49 -5.15
N VAL A 52 -5.80 -9.49 -3.82
CA VAL A 52 -6.52 -8.56 -2.95
C VAL A 52 -5.63 -8.02 -1.84
N THR A 53 -5.90 -6.79 -1.38
CA THR A 53 -5.18 -6.20 -0.24
C THR A 53 -5.54 -6.93 1.07
N PRO A 54 -4.58 -7.41 1.88
CA PRO A 54 -4.90 -8.19 3.08
C PRO A 54 -5.49 -7.37 4.24
N LEU A 55 -5.09 -6.09 4.34
CA LEU A 55 -5.53 -5.13 5.35
C LEU A 55 -5.85 -3.79 4.68
N SER A 56 -6.67 -2.98 5.34
CA SER A 56 -6.98 -1.64 4.86
C SER A 56 -5.73 -0.76 4.86
N LEU A 57 -5.61 0.07 3.83
CA LEU A 57 -4.57 1.09 3.68
C LEU A 57 -5.22 2.47 3.82
N GLY A 58 -4.53 3.37 4.50
CA GLY A 58 -5.04 4.70 4.74
C GLY A 58 -3.96 5.64 5.23
N ILE A 59 -4.41 6.78 5.75
CA ILE A 59 -3.56 7.85 6.22
C ILE A 59 -4.00 8.35 7.59
N GLU A 60 -3.07 8.94 8.33
CA GLU A 60 -3.39 9.70 9.54
C GLU A 60 -4.02 11.05 9.17
N THR A 61 -5.15 11.38 9.80
CA THR A 61 -5.79 12.70 9.73
C THR A 61 -5.79 13.38 11.09
N LEU A 62 -6.24 14.64 11.12
CA LEU A 62 -6.26 15.44 12.34
C LEU A 62 -6.96 14.71 13.50
N GLY A 63 -6.33 14.76 14.67
CA GLY A 63 -6.79 14.03 15.86
C GLY A 63 -6.22 12.61 15.98
N GLY A 64 -5.25 12.23 15.13
CA GLY A 64 -4.61 10.92 15.18
C GLY A 64 -5.53 9.80 14.68
N ILE A 65 -6.52 10.13 13.85
CA ILE A 65 -7.54 9.19 13.36
C ILE A 65 -7.02 8.54 12.07
N PHE A 66 -7.18 7.22 11.96
CA PHE A 66 -6.90 6.47 10.75
C PHE A 66 -8.05 6.59 9.75
N THR A 67 -7.81 7.31 8.66
CA THR A 67 -8.75 7.45 7.56
C THR A 67 -8.41 6.43 6.47
N ARG A 68 -9.25 5.41 6.34
CA ARG A 68 -9.12 4.35 5.33
C ARG A 68 -9.35 4.92 3.92
N LEU A 69 -8.43 4.61 3.00
CA LEU A 69 -8.52 4.96 1.58
C LEU A 69 -8.85 3.74 0.71
N ILE A 70 -8.21 2.61 1.02
CA ILE A 70 -8.42 1.31 0.36
C ILE A 70 -8.77 0.31 1.45
N SER A 71 -9.96 -0.28 1.38
CA SER A 71 -10.41 -1.25 2.38
C SER A 71 -9.73 -2.61 2.17
N ARG A 72 -9.61 -3.41 3.23
CA ARG A 72 -9.20 -4.81 3.12
C ARG A 72 -10.04 -5.58 2.10
N ASN A 73 -9.44 -6.60 1.52
CA ASN A 73 -9.98 -7.45 0.47
C ASN A 73 -10.35 -6.69 -0.82
N THR A 74 -9.79 -5.49 -1.06
CA THR A 74 -9.95 -4.79 -2.35
C THR A 74 -9.05 -5.43 -3.40
N THR A 75 -9.60 -5.75 -4.57
CA THR A 75 -8.85 -6.31 -5.70
C THR A 75 -7.75 -5.35 -6.18
N ILE A 76 -6.56 -5.88 -6.43
CA ILE A 76 -5.44 -5.15 -7.02
C ILE A 76 -5.25 -5.58 -8.49
N PRO A 77 -4.86 -4.66 -9.38
CA PRO A 77 -4.44 -3.27 -9.14
C PRO A 77 -5.63 -2.31 -8.87
N THR A 78 -5.46 -1.37 -7.94
CA THR A 78 -6.46 -0.34 -7.62
C THR A 78 -5.81 1.02 -7.33
N LYS A 79 -6.52 2.11 -7.65
CA LYS A 79 -6.10 3.50 -7.40
C LYS A 79 -7.21 4.26 -6.71
N LYS A 80 -6.88 4.90 -5.59
CA LYS A 80 -7.77 5.82 -4.87
C LYS A 80 -7.07 7.16 -4.68
N SER A 81 -7.81 8.24 -4.87
CA SER A 81 -7.32 9.60 -4.67
C SER A 81 -8.28 10.33 -3.76
N GLN A 82 -7.75 10.95 -2.71
CA GLN A 82 -8.52 11.78 -1.79
C GLN A 82 -7.85 13.15 -1.70
N VAL A 83 -8.67 14.19 -1.71
CA VAL A 83 -8.20 15.57 -1.51
C VAL A 83 -8.21 15.83 -0.02
N LEU A 84 -7.05 16.19 0.52
CA LEU A 84 -6.90 16.66 1.90
C LEU A 84 -6.75 18.19 1.88
N SER A 85 -6.94 18.81 3.03
CA SER A 85 -6.70 20.24 3.22
C SER A 85 -5.89 20.48 4.49
N THR A 86 -5.40 21.70 4.65
CA THR A 86 -4.62 22.10 5.82
C THR A 86 -5.46 22.03 7.09
N ALA A 87 -4.81 21.62 8.18
CA ALA A 87 -5.37 21.53 9.52
C ALA A 87 -5.34 22.86 10.28
N ALA A 88 -4.45 23.78 9.89
CA ALA A 88 -4.25 25.08 10.52
C ALA A 88 -4.12 26.20 9.48
N ASP A 89 -4.41 27.44 9.91
CA ASP A 89 -4.20 28.63 9.10
C ASP A 89 -2.71 28.84 8.82
N ASN A 90 -2.39 29.28 7.60
CA ASN A 90 -1.02 29.54 7.16
C ASN A 90 -0.08 28.31 7.24
N GLN A 91 -0.63 27.09 7.26
CA GLN A 91 0.16 25.87 7.25
C GLN A 91 0.90 25.70 5.91
N THR A 92 2.24 25.75 5.97
CA THR A 92 3.12 25.65 4.80
C THR A 92 3.62 24.23 4.51
N GLN A 93 3.38 23.30 5.44
CA GLN A 93 3.78 21.89 5.37
C GLN A 93 2.68 20.96 5.89
N VAL A 94 2.44 19.84 5.20
CA VAL A 94 1.53 18.78 5.63
C VAL A 94 2.29 17.46 5.70
N GLY A 95 2.37 16.86 6.89
CA GLY A 95 2.86 15.50 7.08
C GLY A 95 1.78 14.48 6.74
N ILE A 96 2.11 13.51 5.89
CA ILE A 96 1.24 12.42 5.44
C ILE A 96 1.86 11.11 5.92
N LYS A 97 1.29 10.54 6.97
CA LYS A 97 1.63 9.20 7.43
C LYS A 97 0.71 8.19 6.76
N VAL A 98 1.30 7.19 6.10
CA VAL A 98 0.61 6.09 5.44
C VAL A 98 0.63 4.90 6.39
N LEU A 99 -0.55 4.35 6.69
CA LEU A 99 -0.70 3.25 7.64
C LEU A 99 -1.48 2.08 7.04
N GLN A 100 -1.25 0.90 7.59
CA GLN A 100 -1.98 -0.33 7.31
C GLN A 100 -2.58 -0.90 8.59
N GLY A 101 -3.88 -1.20 8.56
CA GLY A 101 -4.56 -1.85 9.68
C GLY A 101 -6.07 -1.61 9.69
N GLU A 102 -6.71 -2.03 10.79
CA GLU A 102 -8.17 -2.01 10.95
C GLU A 102 -8.64 -1.23 12.18
N ARG A 103 -7.72 -0.63 12.94
CA ARG A 103 -8.06 0.15 14.15
C ARG A 103 -8.41 1.59 13.78
N GLU A 104 -9.23 2.24 14.60
CA GLU A 104 -9.66 3.62 14.36
C GLU A 104 -8.56 4.64 14.66
N MET A 105 -7.74 4.38 15.67
CA MET A 105 -6.61 5.25 16.03
C MET A 105 -5.38 4.89 15.20
N SER A 106 -4.70 5.91 14.66
CA SER A 106 -3.48 5.74 13.85
C SER A 106 -2.36 5.02 14.60
N THR A 107 -2.20 5.30 15.89
CA THR A 107 -1.16 4.71 16.77
C THR A 107 -1.27 3.19 16.90
N ASP A 108 -2.45 2.63 16.69
CA ASP A 108 -2.72 1.20 16.84
C ASP A 108 -2.57 0.44 15.51
N ASN A 109 -2.24 1.15 14.43
CA ASN A 109 -2.04 0.58 13.10
C ASN A 109 -0.55 0.61 12.72
N LYS A 110 -0.17 -0.21 11.74
CA LYS A 110 1.23 -0.30 11.29
C LYS A 110 1.55 0.89 10.38
N LEU A 111 2.52 1.72 10.77
CA LEU A 111 3.08 2.75 9.90
C LEU A 111 3.85 2.08 8.75
N LEU A 112 3.56 2.48 7.51
CA LEU A 112 4.27 2.03 6.31
C LEU A 112 5.27 3.06 5.80
N GLY A 113 5.01 4.35 6.04
CA GLY A 113 5.89 5.43 5.64
C GLY A 113 5.31 6.81 5.92
N GLU A 114 6.16 7.82 5.90
CA GLU A 114 5.81 9.21 6.15
C GLU A 114 6.38 10.11 5.05
N PHE A 115 5.54 11.03 4.58
CA PHE A 115 5.86 11.95 3.51
C PHE A 115 5.48 13.35 3.93
N ASP A 116 6.41 14.29 3.76
CA ASP A 116 6.13 15.69 3.99
C ASP A 116 5.79 16.40 2.69
N LEU A 117 4.66 17.08 2.66
CA LEU A 117 4.30 17.97 1.57
C LEU A 117 4.68 19.40 1.95
N VAL A 118 5.76 19.92 1.38
CA VAL A 118 6.28 21.27 1.66
C VAL A 118 5.97 22.23 0.52
N GLY A 119 5.95 23.53 0.83
CA GLY A 119 5.73 24.59 -0.16
C GLY A 119 4.26 24.93 -0.41
N ILE A 120 3.38 24.64 0.55
CA ILE A 120 1.98 25.03 0.48
C ILE A 120 1.89 26.55 0.74
N PRO A 121 1.28 27.36 -0.15
CA PRO A 121 1.10 28.78 0.09
C PRO A 121 0.29 29.03 1.37
N PRO A 122 0.69 29.99 2.23
CA PRO A 122 -0.09 30.35 3.41
C PRO A 122 -1.52 30.75 3.02
N ALA A 123 -2.48 30.00 3.52
CA ALA A 123 -3.90 30.24 3.27
C ALA A 123 -4.71 29.92 4.54
N PRO A 124 -5.92 30.48 4.68
CA PRO A 124 -6.86 30.05 5.70
C PRO A 124 -7.13 28.54 5.61
N ARG A 125 -7.36 27.91 6.75
CA ARG A 125 -7.66 26.49 6.89
C ARG A 125 -8.80 26.09 5.95
N GLY A 126 -8.63 25.00 5.21
CA GLY A 126 -9.69 24.45 4.34
C GLY A 126 -9.71 25.01 2.91
N THR A 127 -8.94 26.06 2.60
CA THR A 127 -8.91 26.65 1.25
C THR A 127 -7.89 25.97 0.33
N ALA A 128 -6.73 25.56 0.85
CA ALA A 128 -5.71 24.87 0.08
C ALA A 128 -6.12 23.42 -0.20
N ARG A 129 -6.26 23.05 -1.47
CA ARG A 129 -6.56 21.67 -1.92
C ARG A 129 -5.33 21.08 -2.63
N PRO A 130 -4.30 20.59 -1.91
CA PRO A 130 -3.22 19.86 -2.54
C PRO A 130 -3.81 18.64 -3.29
N ARG A 131 -3.78 18.68 -4.62
CA ARG A 131 -4.15 17.55 -5.48
C ARG A 131 -2.86 16.93 -6.01
N SER A 132 -2.37 15.90 -5.33
CA SER A 132 -1.29 15.04 -5.83
C SER A 132 -1.91 13.86 -6.58
N ARG A 133 -2.03 13.96 -7.91
CA ARG A 133 -2.20 12.77 -8.75
C ARG A 133 -0.81 12.34 -9.19
N TRP A 134 -0.40 11.13 -8.80
CA TRP A 134 0.72 10.44 -9.44
C TRP A 134 0.13 9.37 -10.37
N ASP A 135 0.39 9.47 -11.66
CA ASP A 135 0.44 8.30 -12.56
C ASP A 135 1.90 8.03 -12.83
N ARG A 136 2.34 6.80 -12.57
CA ARG A 136 3.69 6.35 -12.94
C ARG A 136 3.54 5.21 -13.92
N ASP A 137 3.15 5.57 -15.14
CA ASP A 137 3.31 4.70 -16.30
C ASP A 137 4.52 5.22 -17.09
N GLY A 138 5.56 4.40 -17.20
CA GLY A 138 6.67 4.59 -18.15
C GLY A 138 7.95 5.21 -17.58
N VAL A 139 9.02 4.40 -17.57
CA VAL A 139 10.41 4.87 -17.49
C VAL A 139 10.76 5.57 -18.80
N GLY A 140 11.23 6.82 -18.73
CA GLY A 140 11.79 7.55 -19.88
C GLY A 140 12.44 8.86 -19.44
N GLN A 141 13.76 8.99 -19.62
CA GLN A 141 14.50 10.23 -19.42
C GLN A 141 14.26 11.19 -20.61
N GLY A 142 14.20 12.50 -20.35
CA GLY A 142 14.15 13.53 -21.39
C GLY A 142 14.15 14.96 -20.83
N GLN A 143 15.04 15.80 -21.37
CA GLN A 143 15.48 17.13 -20.96
C GLN A 143 14.69 18.28 -21.64
N GLY A 144 14.53 19.42 -20.93
CA GLY A 144 14.31 20.80 -21.44
C GLY A 144 12.86 21.17 -21.81
N ASP A 145 12.36 22.41 -21.78
CA ASP A 145 12.83 23.75 -21.38
C ASP A 145 11.57 24.65 -21.30
N GLY A 146 11.58 25.71 -20.47
CA GLY A 146 10.86 26.96 -20.76
C GLY A 146 9.45 27.24 -20.21
N GLN A 147 9.39 28.26 -19.33
CA GLN A 147 8.35 29.29 -19.10
C GLN A 147 6.87 28.95 -18.79
N GLY A 148 6.40 29.52 -17.66
CA GLY A 148 5.03 30.05 -17.53
C GLY A 148 4.28 29.59 -16.27
N ALA A 149 3.89 30.57 -15.44
CA ALA A 149 3.13 30.47 -14.18
C ALA A 149 3.85 29.75 -13.03
N ALA A 150 3.98 30.44 -11.89
CA ALA A 150 4.39 29.84 -10.63
C ALA A 150 3.26 28.96 -10.10
N ASP A 151 2.99 27.86 -10.80
CA ASP A 151 2.23 26.75 -10.27
C ASP A 151 3.12 26.11 -9.20
N HIS A 152 3.01 26.61 -7.97
CA HIS A 152 3.60 26.00 -6.78
C HIS A 152 2.94 24.63 -6.59
N HIS A 153 3.34 23.66 -7.41
CA HIS A 153 3.03 22.28 -7.20
C HIS A 153 3.73 21.84 -5.91
N PRO A 154 2.98 21.30 -4.94
CA PRO A 154 3.58 20.86 -3.70
C PRO A 154 4.61 19.77 -4.01
N VAL A 155 5.84 19.95 -3.53
CA VAL A 155 6.92 18.99 -3.75
C VAL A 155 6.84 17.94 -2.65
N LEU A 156 6.80 16.67 -3.03
CA LEU A 156 6.92 15.57 -2.08
C LEU A 156 8.34 15.62 -1.49
N GLY A 157 8.43 15.96 -0.21
CA GLY A 157 9.65 15.91 0.58
C GLY A 157 10.20 14.48 0.65
N ARG A 158 11.51 14.38 0.88
CA ARG A 158 12.21 13.09 1.03
C ARG A 158 11.57 12.31 2.19
N PRO A 159 11.49 10.97 2.11
CA PRO A 159 11.01 10.16 3.23
C PRO A 159 11.82 10.51 4.48
N VAL A 160 11.11 10.89 5.54
CA VAL A 160 11.71 11.12 6.85
C VAL A 160 12.00 9.73 7.42
N GLY A 161 13.28 9.36 7.51
CA GLY A 161 13.70 8.01 7.82
C GLY A 161 13.20 7.50 9.19
N GLY A 162 12.93 6.19 9.25
CA GLY A 162 12.62 5.49 10.50
C GLY A 162 12.02 4.10 10.28
N GLY A 163 12.81 3.17 9.76
CA GLY A 163 12.47 1.75 9.69
C GLY A 163 13.74 0.96 9.38
N ASP A 164 14.45 0.54 10.42
CA ASP A 164 15.62 -0.32 10.31
C ASP A 164 15.28 -1.62 9.57
N PRO A 165 16.17 -2.11 8.68
CA PRO A 165 16.03 -3.43 8.09
C PRO A 165 16.52 -4.49 9.07
N GLU A 166 15.77 -4.75 10.13
CA GLU A 166 16.00 -5.90 11.02
C GLU A 166 14.74 -6.78 11.09
N ASP A 167 14.50 -7.54 10.03
CA ASP A 167 13.71 -8.78 10.06
C ASP A 167 14.24 -9.70 8.95
N GLY A 168 15.48 -10.19 9.13
CA GLY A 168 16.07 -11.11 8.16
C GLY A 168 17.56 -11.41 8.30
N ALA A 169 18.03 -11.89 9.46
CA ALA A 169 19.17 -12.82 9.55
C ALA A 169 19.41 -13.28 10.99
N GLY A 170 19.30 -14.59 11.21
CA GLY A 170 19.61 -15.30 12.45
C GLY A 170 18.65 -16.48 12.51
N GLY A 171 19.04 -17.71 12.14
CA GLY A 171 20.23 -18.43 12.57
C GLY A 171 19.70 -19.74 13.16
#